data_AF-A0A4Z0B7R1-F1
#
_entry.id   AF-A0A4Z0B7R1-F1
#
_cell.length_a   1.000
_cell.length_b   1.000
_cell.length_c   1.000
_cell.angle_alpha   90.00
_cell.angle_beta   90.00
_cell.angle_gamma   90.00
#
_symmetry.space_group_name_H-M   'P 1'
#
loop_
_entity.id
_entity.type
_entity.pdbx_description
1 polymer ?
#
loop_
_entity_poly.entity_id
_entity_poly.type
_entity_poly.pdbx_seq_one_letter_code
_entity_poly.pdbx_strand_id
1 'polypeptide(L)'
;MIHLQNKADLRASFNLFDLAIAACVAAGTGVAIMPLSVLKAVNVEGLARALPLPARLGRVRTHLVWRSGQESRLLRSVWGEVGRVGF
;
A
#
# COMPACT_ATOMS: atom_id res chain seq x y z
N MET A 1 11.31 9.19 17.82
CA MET A 1 11.06 7.74 17.67
C MET A 1 9.55 7.55 17.70
N ILE A 2 8.92 7.36 16.54
CA ILE A 2 7.45 7.30 16.44
C ILE A 2 7.01 5.90 16.87
N HIS A 3 6.39 5.79 18.04
CA HIS A 3 5.83 4.54 18.55
C HIS A 3 4.48 4.27 17.87
N LEU A 4 4.47 3.42 16.85
CA LEU A 4 3.25 2.98 16.15
C LEU A 4 2.45 2.01 17.04
N GLN A 5 1.56 2.52 17.89
CA GLN A 5 0.83 1.71 18.89
C GLN A 5 -0.52 1.15 18.38
N ASN A 6 -0.98 1.50 17.17
CA ASN A 6 -2.30 1.09 16.66
C ASN A 6 -2.31 0.98 15.11
N LYS A 7 -3.16 0.10 14.56
CA LYS A 7 -3.49 -0.04 13.12
C LYS A 7 -3.86 1.30 12.44
N ALA A 8 -4.55 2.19 13.15
CA ALA A 8 -4.88 3.52 12.63
C ALA A 8 -3.62 4.39 12.43
N ASP A 9 -2.68 4.29 13.36
CA ASP A 9 -1.41 5.04 13.38
C ASP A 9 -0.45 4.54 12.29
N LEU A 10 -0.45 3.22 12.06
CA LEU A 10 0.27 2.57 10.97
C LEU A 10 -0.25 3.01 9.59
N ARG A 11 -1.58 3.07 9.43
CA ARG A 11 -2.23 3.53 8.20
C ARG A 11 -1.98 5.01 7.95
N ALA A 12 -2.08 5.84 8.98
CA ALA A 12 -1.82 7.27 8.88
C ALA A 12 -0.36 7.54 8.49
N SER A 13 0.60 6.86 9.13
CA SER A 13 2.03 7.00 8.84
C SER A 13 2.40 6.52 7.43
N PHE A 14 1.83 5.41 6.98
CA PHE A 14 2.03 4.91 5.61
C PHE A 14 1.49 5.89 4.57
N ASN A 15 0.25 6.36 4.74
CA ASN A 15 -0.36 7.34 3.84
C ASN A 15 0.41 8.66 3.80
N LEU A 16 0.96 9.12 4.93
CA LEU A 16 1.75 10.36 4.97
C LEU A 16 3.06 10.22 4.20
N PHE A 17 3.73 9.07 4.33
CA PHE A 17 5.01 8.83 3.68
C PHE A 17 4.85 8.73 2.16
N ASP A 18 3.84 8.01 1.70
CA ASP A 18 3.54 7.90 0.28
C ASP A 18 3.21 9.26 -0.35
N LEU A 19 2.45 10.10 0.36
CA LEU A 19 2.11 11.45 -0.09
C LEU A 19 3.36 12.34 -0.20
N ALA A 20 4.26 12.26 0.78
CA ALA A 20 5.50 13.01 0.78
C ALA A 20 6.41 12.63 -0.39
N ILE A 21 6.59 11.33 -0.64
CA ILE A 21 7.39 10.87 -1.79
C ILE A 21 6.73 11.29 -3.11
N ALA A 22 5.42 11.10 -3.24
CA ALA A 22 4.69 11.44 -4.46
C ALA A 22 4.78 12.95 -4.76
N ALA A 23 4.66 13.81 -3.75
CA ALA A 23 4.83 15.26 -3.89
C ALA A 23 6.25 15.64 -4.32
N CYS A 24 7.28 15.02 -3.75
CA CYS A 24 8.67 15.24 -4.14
C CYS A 24 8.94 14.86 -5.61
N VAL A 25 8.39 13.72 -6.06
CA VAL A 25 8.49 13.27 -7.46
C VAL A 25 7.73 14.23 -8.39
N ALA A 26 6.52 14.65 -8.03
CA ALA A 26 5.73 15.62 -8.78
C ALA A 26 6.44 16.99 -8.89
N ALA A 27 7.17 17.40 -7.86
CA ALA A 27 8.01 18.60 -7.86
C ALA A 27 9.28 18.47 -8.73
N GLY A 28 9.52 17.31 -9.36
CA GLY A 28 10.66 17.08 -10.25
C GLY A 28 11.98 16.79 -9.51
N THR A 29 11.93 16.48 -8.22
CA THR A 29 13.14 16.29 -7.40
C THR A 29 13.67 14.85 -7.41
N GLY A 30 12.99 13.91 -8.10
CA GLY A 30 13.46 12.54 -8.24
C GLY A 30 12.48 11.59 -8.91
N VAL A 31 12.72 10.28 -8.71
CA VAL A 31 11.88 9.18 -9.18
C VAL A 31 11.59 8.21 -8.03
N ALA A 32 10.44 7.56 -8.05
CA ALA A 32 10.06 6.58 -7.03
C ALA A 32 9.45 5.32 -7.65
N ILE A 33 9.67 4.19 -6.98
CA ILE A 33 8.97 2.93 -7.25
C ILE A 33 7.82 2.84 -6.25
N MET A 34 6.59 2.75 -6.76
CA MET A 34 5.38 2.66 -5.95
C MET A 34 4.38 1.65 -6.52
N PRO A 35 3.59 0.99 -5.67
CA PRO A 35 2.43 0.24 -6.15
C PRO A 35 1.45 1.14 -6.87
N LEU A 36 0.83 0.64 -7.94
CA LEU A 36 -0.16 1.42 -8.70
C LEU A 36 -1.37 1.84 -7.83
N SER A 37 -1.73 1.02 -6.84
CA SER A 37 -2.80 1.34 -5.88
C SER A 37 -2.46 2.58 -5.02
N VAL A 38 -1.18 2.78 -4.67
CA VAL A 38 -0.73 3.97 -3.94
C VAL A 38 -0.85 5.20 -4.82
N LEU A 39 -0.37 5.14 -6.07
CA LEU A 39 -0.48 6.26 -7.02
C LEU A 39 -1.94 6.72 -7.22
N LYS A 40 -2.87 5.76 -7.31
CA LYS A 40 -4.32 6.04 -7.37
C LYS A 40 -4.86 6.67 -6.10
N ALA A 41 -4.38 6.24 -4.93
CA ALA A 41 -4.84 6.75 -3.64
C ALA A 41 -4.37 8.19 -3.35
N VAL A 42 -3.16 8.56 -3.79
CA VAL A 42 -2.61 9.92 -3.59
C VAL A 42 -3.03 10.93 -4.65
N ASN A 43 -3.76 10.49 -5.69
CA ASN A 43 -4.31 11.32 -6.76
C ASN A 43 -3.29 12.27 -7.42
N VAL A 44 -2.06 11.82 -7.64
CA VAL A 44 -1.01 12.58 -8.36
C VAL A 44 -1.06 12.33 -9.87
N GLU A 45 -2.20 11.85 -10.37
CA GLU A 45 -2.43 11.58 -11.78
C GLU A 45 -2.27 12.89 -12.57
N GLY A 46 -1.37 12.89 -13.57
CA GLY A 46 -1.05 14.06 -14.37
C GLY A 46 0.07 14.96 -13.83
N LEU A 47 0.51 14.78 -12.58
CA LEU A 47 1.66 15.52 -12.02
C LEU A 47 3.00 14.78 -12.19
N ALA A 48 2.95 13.46 -12.36
CA ALA A 48 4.12 12.63 -12.61
C ALA A 48 3.84 11.58 -13.69
N ARG A 49 4.87 11.22 -14.47
CA ARG A 49 4.77 10.16 -15.48
C ARG A 49 4.99 8.80 -14.81
N ALA A 50 3.95 7.96 -14.80
CA ALA A 50 4.09 6.56 -14.39
C ALA A 50 4.64 5.71 -15.55
N LEU A 51 5.70 4.95 -15.29
CA LEU A 51 6.31 4.02 -16.26
C LEU A 51 6.20 2.59 -15.75
N PRO A 52 5.93 1.61 -16.64
CA PRO A 52 5.86 0.21 -16.22
C PRO A 52 7.22 -0.28 -15.72
N LEU A 53 7.21 -1.03 -14.62
CA LEU A 53 8.41 -1.64 -14.07
C LEU A 53 8.72 -2.98 -14.75
N PRO A 54 10.00 -3.37 -14.87
CA PRO A 54 10.36 -4.73 -15.27
C PRO A 54 9.68 -5.77 -14.39
N ALA A 55 9.27 -6.91 -14.96
CA ALA A 55 8.47 -7.93 -14.26
C ALA A 55 9.15 -8.52 -12.99
N ARG A 56 10.47 -8.40 -12.86
CA ARG A 56 11.21 -8.75 -11.64
C ARG A 56 11.00 -7.78 -10.48
N LEU A 57 10.69 -6.52 -10.77
CA LEU A 57 10.48 -5.45 -9.78
C LEU A 57 9.00 -5.11 -9.59
N GLY A 58 8.17 -5.33 -10.61
CA GLY A 58 6.75 -4.96 -10.60
C GLY A 58 5.81 -5.93 -9.87
N ARG A 59 6.32 -7.00 -9.25
CA ARG A 59 5.48 -7.98 -8.54
C ARG A 59 5.50 -7.69 -7.04
N VAL A 60 4.36 -7.24 -6.52
CA VAL A 60 4.12 -7.03 -5.09
C VAL A 60 3.10 -8.07 -4.61
N ARG A 61 3.33 -8.68 -3.44
CA ARG A 61 2.37 -9.57 -2.78
C ARG A 61 1.96 -8.97 -1.45
N THR A 62 0.67 -8.68 -1.30
CA THR A 62 0.10 -8.24 -0.02
C THR A 62 -0.33 -9.46 0.77
N HIS A 63 0.27 -9.66 1.95
CA HIS A 63 -0.04 -10.79 2.82
C HIS A 63 -1.09 -10.41 3.87
N LEU A 64 -2.10 -11.27 4.04
CA LEU A 64 -3.00 -11.21 5.17
C LEU A 64 -2.40 -12.02 6.33
N VAL A 65 -2.05 -11.34 7.42
CA VAL A 65 -1.40 -11.95 8.59
C VAL A 65 -2.35 -11.93 9.77
N TRP A 66 -2.38 -13.03 10.53
CA TRP A 66 -3.21 -13.22 11.72
C TRP A 66 -2.43 -13.99 12.79
N ARG A 67 -2.87 -13.86 14.04
CA ARG A 67 -2.27 -14.60 15.17
C ARG A 67 -2.74 -16.06 15.15
N SER A 68 -1.81 -17.00 15.28
CA SER A 68 -2.13 -18.42 15.40
C SER A 68 -3.06 -18.69 16.59
N GLY A 69 -4.03 -19.61 16.41
CA GLY A 69 -4.99 -19.99 17.45
C GLY A 69 -6.15 -19.00 17.68
N GLN A 70 -6.20 -17.89 16.93
CA GLN A 70 -7.28 -16.88 17.01
C GLN A 70 -8.18 -16.93 15.77
N GLU A 71 -8.68 -18.13 15.44
CA GLU A 71 -9.55 -18.32 14.28
C GLU A 71 -11.02 -18.08 14.65
N SER A 72 -11.56 -16.94 14.22
CA SER A 72 -12.96 -16.57 14.46
C SER A 72 -13.83 -16.76 13.22
N ARG A 73 -15.16 -16.79 13.42
CA ARG A 73 -16.13 -16.84 12.31
C ARG A 73 -16.00 -15.60 11.39
N LEU A 74 -15.68 -14.44 11.97
CA LEU A 74 -15.40 -13.21 11.22
C LEU A 74 -14.13 -13.34 10.37
N LEU A 75 -13.07 -13.94 10.90
CA LEU A 75 -11.83 -14.15 10.16
C LEU A 75 -12.06 -15.04 8.93
N ARG A 76 -12.83 -16.13 9.07
CA ARG A 76 -13.20 -16.99 7.94
C ARG A 76 -14.00 -16.25 6.87
N SER A 77 -14.92 -15.38 7.27
CA SER A 77 -15.68 -14.53 6.34
C SER A 77 -14.75 -13.62 5.54
N VAL A 78 -13.85 -12.91 6.22
CA VAL A 78 -12.85 -12.03 5.58
C VAL A 78 -11.92 -12.84 4.66
N TRP A 79 -11.51 -14.05 5.05
CA TRP A 79 -10.69 -14.91 4.20
C TRP A 79 -11.40 -15.31 2.91
N GLY A 80 -12.69 -15.68 3.01
CA GLY A 80 -13.53 -15.98 1.84
C GLY A 80 -13.73 -14.77 0.92
N GLU A 81 -13.83 -13.57 1.49
CA GLU A 81 -13.88 -12.33 0.73
C GLU A 81 -12.55 -12.07 0.01
N VAL A 82 -11.43 -12.08 0.74
CA VAL A 82 -10.10 -11.82 0.18
C VAL A 82 -9.75 -12.79 -0.95
N GLY A 83 -10.13 -14.07 -0.82
CA GLY A 83 -9.99 -15.05 -1.89
C GLY A 83 -10.84 -14.75 -3.13
N ARG A 84 -11.98 -14.06 -2.99
CA ARG A 84 -12.82 -13.63 -4.11
C ARG A 84 -12.35 -12.35 -4.77
N VAL A 85 -11.86 -11.37 -4.02
CA VAL A 85 -11.53 -10.05 -4.59
C VAL A 85 -10.26 -10.12 -5.46
N GLY A 86 -9.38 -11.10 -5.23
CA GLY A 86 -8.18 -11.31 -6.04
C GLY A 86 -7.24 -10.11 -6.02
N PHE A 87 -6.24 -10.13 -5.13
CA PHE A 87 -5.16 -9.13 -5.12
C PHE A 87 -4.01 -9.51 -6.04
#